data_AF-A6HX42-F1
#
_entry.id   AF-A6HX42-F1
#
_cell.length_a   1.000
_cell.length_b   1.000
_cell.length_c   1.000
_cell.angle_alpha   90.00
_cell.angle_beta   90.00
_cell.angle_gamma   90.00
#
_symmetry.space_group_name_H-M   'P 1'
#
loop_
_entity.id
_entity.type
_entity.pdbx_description
1 polymer ?
#
loop_
_entity_poly.entity_id
_entity_poly.type
_entity_poly.pdbx_seq_one_letter_code
_entity_poly.pdbx_strand_id
1 'polypeptide(L)'
;MLTHKQVAQLHPLSSYAITKKMPEWVLFHQFSISENNYIRVTSAVSPELFMQLVPQYYFSNLPPSESKDILQQASGHLPTTAMDKDQDVCDKCPDATEQRCTVQ
;
A
#
# COMPACT_ATOMS: atom_id res chain seq x y z
N MET A 1 1.75 17.27 -3.23
CA MET A 1 0.29 17.21 -2.99
C MET A 1 -0.38 16.58 -4.20
N LEU A 2 -1.22 15.55 -4.01
CA LEU A 2 -1.87 14.81 -5.10
C LEU A 2 -3.13 15.58 -5.55
N THR A 3 -2.92 16.65 -6.32
CA THR A 3 -3.98 17.62 -6.63
C THR A 3 -4.96 17.18 -7.73
N HIS A 4 -4.62 16.18 -8.53
CA HIS A 4 -5.40 15.77 -9.70
C HIS A 4 -5.82 14.31 -9.62
N LYS A 5 -7.14 14.07 -9.66
CA LYS A 5 -7.72 12.73 -9.84
C LYS A 5 -7.70 12.39 -11.33
N GLN A 6 -6.86 11.44 -11.73
CA GLN A 6 -6.80 10.95 -13.10
C GLN A 6 -7.70 9.73 -13.28
N VAL A 7 -8.47 9.72 -14.37
CA VAL A 7 -9.23 8.54 -14.80
C VAL A 7 -8.34 7.74 -15.75
N ALA A 8 -8.12 6.47 -15.42
CA ALA A 8 -7.33 5.54 -16.21
C ALA A 8 -7.92 4.13 -16.13
N GLN A 9 -7.56 3.31 -17.10
CA GLN A 9 -8.01 1.94 -17.23
C GLN A 9 -6.84 0.97 -17.04
N LEU A 10 -7.13 -0.26 -16.62
CA LEU A 10 -6.15 -1.34 -16.71
C LEU A 10 -5.81 -1.58 -18.18
N HIS A 11 -4.53 -1.81 -18.46
CA HIS A 11 -4.12 -2.15 -19.82
C HIS A 11 -4.87 -3.43 -20.30
N PRO A 12 -5.35 -3.48 -21.56
CA PRO A 12 -6.15 -4.62 -22.05
C PRO A 12 -5.45 -5.98 -21.97
N LEU A 13 -4.11 -5.97 -22.01
CA LEU A 13 -3.28 -7.18 -21.88
C LEU A 13 -2.95 -7.55 -20.42
N SER A 14 -3.47 -6.83 -19.43
CA SER A 14 -3.29 -7.22 -18.02
C SER A 14 -4.05 -8.51 -17.72
N SER A 15 -3.52 -9.32 -16.78
CA SER A 15 -4.18 -10.54 -16.33
C SER A 15 -5.57 -10.28 -15.78
N TYR A 16 -5.77 -9.15 -15.08
CA TYR A 16 -7.06 -8.72 -14.54
C TYR A 16 -8.09 -8.44 -15.64
N ALA A 17 -7.68 -7.79 -16.74
CA ALA A 17 -8.56 -7.54 -17.88
C ALA A 17 -8.93 -8.84 -18.61
N ILE A 18 -7.95 -9.72 -18.86
CA ILE A 18 -8.14 -11.00 -19.56
C ILE A 18 -9.05 -11.94 -18.76
N THR A 19 -8.81 -12.06 -17.45
CA THR A 19 -9.58 -12.94 -16.55
C THR A 19 -10.91 -12.33 -16.09
N LYS A 20 -11.17 -11.06 -16.42
CA LYS A 20 -12.33 -10.27 -15.98
C LYS A 20 -12.50 -10.24 -14.45
N LYS A 21 -11.41 -10.42 -13.71
CA LYS A 21 -11.37 -10.32 -12.25
C LYS A 21 -10.68 -9.01 -11.90
N MET A 22 -11.47 -7.94 -11.78
CA MET A 22 -10.91 -6.61 -11.48
C MET A 22 -10.87 -6.39 -9.96
N PRO A 23 -9.67 -6.23 -9.37
CA PRO A 23 -9.56 -5.80 -7.98
C PRO A 23 -10.02 -4.34 -7.87
N GLU A 24 -10.58 -3.99 -6.71
CA GLU A 24 -11.01 -2.63 -6.39
C GLU A 24 -9.81 -1.68 -6.25
N TRP A 25 -8.73 -2.17 -5.62
CA TRP A 25 -7.51 -1.41 -5.37
C TRP A 25 -6.31 -2.08 -6.04
N VAL A 26 -5.52 -1.26 -6.74
CA VAL A 26 -4.28 -1.69 -7.39
C VAL A 26 -3.15 -0.73 -7.12
N LEU A 27 -1.95 -1.29 -6.97
CA LEU A 27 -0.71 -0.57 -7.18
C LEU A 27 -0.32 -0.69 -8.65
N PHE A 28 0.19 0.39 -9.25
CA PHE A 28 0.74 0.37 -10.60
C PHE A 28 2.13 1.00 -10.62
N HIS A 29 2.98 0.55 -11.54
CA HIS A 29 4.32 1.11 -11.72
C HIS A 29 4.40 2.10 -12.87
N GLN A 30 3.60 1.91 -13.94
CA GLN A 30 3.68 2.75 -15.14
C GLN A 30 2.32 3.32 -15.52
N PHE A 31 2.33 4.60 -15.91
CA PHE A 31 1.20 5.32 -16.46
C PHE A 31 1.51 5.72 -17.91
N SER A 32 0.65 5.35 -18.85
CA SER A 32 0.78 5.73 -20.26
C SER A 32 -0.30 6.75 -20.61
N ILE A 33 0.11 7.94 -21.03
CA ILE A 33 -0.77 8.97 -21.61
C ILE A 33 -0.80 8.75 -23.11
N SER A 34 -1.95 8.37 -23.66
CA SER A 34 -2.15 8.11 -25.09
C SER A 34 -3.63 8.39 -25.43
N GLU A 35 -4.17 7.78 -26.49
CA GLU A 35 -5.60 7.86 -26.81
C GLU A 35 -6.50 7.39 -25.64
N ASN A 36 -6.01 6.40 -24.89
CA ASN A 36 -6.58 5.99 -23.61
C ASN A 36 -5.50 6.02 -22.53
N ASN A 37 -5.83 6.54 -21.35
CA ASN A 37 -4.94 6.50 -20.20
C ASN A 37 -4.91 5.08 -19.63
N TYR A 38 -3.75 4.44 -19.66
CA TYR A 38 -3.57 3.09 -19.14
C TYR A 38 -2.57 3.04 -17.98
N ILE A 39 -2.92 2.26 -16.97
CA ILE A 39 -1.97 1.79 -15.96
C ILE A 39 -1.42 0.41 -16.35
N ARG A 40 -0.11 0.21 -16.14
CA ARG A 40 0.62 -1.02 -16.47
C ARG A 40 1.43 -1.49 -15.27
N VAL A 41 1.78 -2.78 -15.30
CA VAL A 41 2.48 -3.48 -14.22
C VAL A 41 1.71 -3.27 -12.90
N THR A 42 0.56 -3.94 -12.84
CA THR A 42 -0.44 -3.73 -11.78
C THR A 42 -0.54 -4.93 -10.86
N SER A 43 -0.70 -4.67 -9.56
CA SER A 43 -0.90 -5.69 -8.54
C SER A 43 -2.05 -5.28 -7.64
N ALA A 44 -2.94 -6.22 -7.32
CA ALA A 44 -3.97 -6.02 -6.31
C ALA A 44 -3.33 -5.72 -4.95
N VAL A 45 -3.94 -4.80 -4.21
CA VAL A 45 -3.46 -4.36 -2.90
C VAL A 45 -4.67 -4.06 -2.01
N SER A 46 -4.53 -4.23 -0.70
CA SER A 46 -5.59 -3.88 0.24
C SER A 46 -5.40 -2.43 0.75
N PRO A 47 -6.50 -1.71 1.07
CA PRO A 47 -6.42 -0.38 1.67
C PRO A 47 -5.57 -0.30 2.94
N GLU A 48 -5.60 -1.35 3.76
CA GLU A 48 -4.91 -1.43 5.06
C GLU A 48 -3.40 -1.35 4.90
N LEU A 49 -2.84 -1.93 3.83
CA LEU A 49 -1.40 -1.89 3.56
C LEU A 49 -0.88 -0.46 3.40
N PHE A 50 -1.67 0.44 2.81
CA PHE A 50 -1.29 1.85 2.71
C PHE A 50 -1.21 2.52 4.08
N MET A 51 -2.14 2.18 4.97
CA MET A 51 -2.20 2.72 6.33
C MET A 51 -1.13 2.11 7.25
N GLN A 52 -0.70 0.87 6.98
CA GLN A 52 0.43 0.24 7.69
C GLN A 52 1.78 0.85 7.30
N LEU A 53 1.98 1.08 6.00
CA LEU A 53 3.32 1.42 5.48
C LEU A 53 3.61 2.92 5.56
N VAL A 54 2.69 3.77 5.10
CA VAL A 54 2.94 5.21 4.93
C VAL A 54 1.66 6.06 5.14
N PRO A 55 0.99 5.96 6.30
CA PRO A 55 -0.29 6.64 6.54
C PRO A 55 -0.20 8.17 6.40
N GLN A 56 0.91 8.75 6.87
CA GLN A 56 1.14 10.21 6.85
C GLN A 56 1.13 10.77 5.42
N TYR A 57 1.69 10.03 4.45
CA TYR A 57 1.71 10.47 3.05
C TYR A 57 0.28 10.66 2.52
N TYR A 58 -0.60 9.69 2.77
CA TYR A 58 -1.96 9.69 2.26
C TYR A 58 -2.86 10.69 2.98
N PHE A 59 -2.73 10.85 4.31
CA PHE A 59 -3.55 11.84 5.04
C PHE A 59 -3.23 13.28 4.66
N SER A 60 -1.95 13.60 4.45
CA SER A 60 -1.51 14.95 4.09
C SER A 60 -1.64 15.26 2.59
N ASN A 61 -1.42 14.28 1.70
CA ASN A 61 -1.36 14.55 0.26
C ASN A 61 -2.66 14.28 -0.51
N LEU A 62 -3.56 13.44 0.01
CA LEU A 62 -4.84 13.17 -0.67
C LEU A 62 -5.85 14.29 -0.42
N PRO A 63 -6.53 14.79 -1.48
CA PRO A 63 -7.66 15.68 -1.35
C PRO A 63 -8.88 14.94 -0.76
N PRO A 64 -9.90 15.66 -0.24
CA PRO A 64 -11.16 15.06 0.16
C PRO A 64 -11.77 14.21 -0.96
N SER A 65 -12.00 12.93 -0.70
CA SER A 65 -12.48 11.95 -1.69
C SER A 65 -12.92 10.66 -1.01
N GLU A 66 -13.78 9.89 -1.68
CA GLU A 66 -14.21 8.56 -1.23
C GLU A 66 -13.01 7.65 -0.88
N SER A 67 -11.97 7.64 -1.71
CA SER A 67 -10.75 6.86 -1.43
C SER A 67 -10.06 7.30 -0.14
N LYS A 68 -10.10 8.59 0.21
CA LYS A 68 -9.55 9.09 1.47
C LYS A 68 -10.38 8.62 2.66
N ASP A 69 -11.70 8.63 2.52
CA ASP A 69 -12.63 8.14 3.56
C ASP A 69 -12.43 6.64 3.82
N ILE A 70 -12.27 5.84 2.75
CA ILE A 70 -11.96 4.40 2.84
C ILE A 70 -10.64 4.16 3.58
N LEU A 71 -9.58 4.89 3.23
CA LEU A 71 -8.28 4.76 3.91
C LEU A 71 -8.36 5.17 5.39
N GLN A 72 -9.15 6.20 5.71
CA GLN A 72 -9.40 6.58 7.12
C GLN A 72 -10.14 5.49 7.88
N GLN A 73 -11.15 4.85 7.27
CA GLN A 73 -11.83 3.72 7.90
C GLN A 73 -10.87 2.52 8.09
N ALA A 74 -10.05 2.21 7.07
CA ALA A 74 -9.06 1.14 7.16
C ALA A 74 -8.03 1.36 8.28
N SER A 75 -7.75 2.62 8.63
CA SER A 75 -6.86 2.96 9.76
C SER A 75 -7.39 2.52 11.13
N GLY A 76 -8.71 2.48 11.32
CA GLY A 76 -9.34 2.07 12.57
C GLY A 76 -9.40 0.56 12.80
N HIS A 77 -9.21 -0.24 11.74
CA HIS A 77 -9.22 -1.71 11.80
C HIS A 77 -7.84 -2.33 12.00
N LEU A 78 -6.80 -1.50 12.04
CA LEU A 78 -5.45 -1.94 12.31
C LEU A 78 -5.35 -2.42 13.76
N PRO A 79 -4.85 -3.64 14.03
CA PRO A 79 -4.53 -4.02 15.39
C PRO A 79 -3.54 -2.99 15.91
N THR A 80 -3.96 -2.23 16.93
CA THR A 80 -3.11 -1.32 17.68
C THR A 80 -1.89 -2.13 18.10
N THR A 81 -0.76 -1.99 17.42
CA THR A 81 0.53 -2.29 18.03
C THR A 81 0.70 -1.20 19.07
N ALA A 82 0.05 -1.39 20.22
CA ALA A 82 0.35 -0.68 21.43
C ALA A 82 1.83 -0.97 21.66
N MET A 83 2.68 0.01 21.34
CA MET A 83 3.90 0.16 22.10
C MET A 83 3.44 0.51 23.50
N ASP A 84 3.15 -0.55 24.27
CA ASP A 84 3.06 -0.49 25.70
C ASP A 84 4.43 0.00 26.17
N LYS A 85 4.47 1.27 26.54
CA LYS A 85 5.67 1.94 27.01
C LYS A 85 5.79 1.65 28.51
N ASP A 86 5.79 0.37 28.87
CA ASP A 86 6.19 -0.05 30.21
C ASP A 86 7.70 -0.26 30.20
N GLN A 87 8.34 0.68 30.88
CA GLN A 87 9.78 0.72 31.08
C GLN A 87 10.10 -0.24 32.22
N ASP A 88 10.32 -1.51 31.90
CA ASP A 88 10.94 -2.46 32.83
C ASP A 88 12.31 -2.89 32.31
N VAL A 89 13.30 -2.65 33.16
CA VAL A 89 14.71 -2.94 32.92
C VAL A 89 14.91 -4.45 33.09
N CYS A 90 15.48 -5.13 32.10
CA CYS A 90 16.06 -6.44 32.34
C CYS A 90 17.30 -6.67 31.49
N ASP A 91 18.43 -6.56 32.18
CA ASP A 91 19.75 -7.08 31.83
C ASP A 91 19.68 -8.49 31.23
N LYS A 92 20.06 -8.61 29.96
CA LYS A 92 21.11 -9.54 29.46
C LYS A 92 20.96 -9.77 27.95
N CYS A 93 21.98 -9.37 27.20
CA CYS A 93 22.25 -9.94 25.89
C CYS A 93 22.81 -11.38 26.05
N PRO A 94 22.36 -12.31 25.20
CA PRO A 94 23.28 -13.30 24.65
C PRO A 94 23.37 -13.15 23.13
N ASP A 95 24.62 -13.00 22.71
CA ASP A 95 25.12 -13.16 21.34
C ASP A 95 24.63 -14.48 20.71
N ALA A 96 24.05 -14.39 19.51
CA ALA A 96 23.72 -15.55 18.69
C ALA A 96 23.75 -15.18 17.20
N THR A 97 24.96 -15.14 16.66
CA THR A 97 25.38 -15.56 15.31
C THR A 97 24.38 -15.33 14.17
N GLU A 98 24.61 -14.28 13.38
CA GLU A 98 23.97 -14.06 12.08
C GLU A 98 24.23 -15.22 11.12
N GLN A 99 23.24 -16.08 10.88
CA GLN A 99 23.24 -16.94 9.70
C GLN A 99 22.63 -16.18 8.52
N ARG A 100 23.49 -15.41 7.85
CA ARG A 100 23.19 -14.74 6.59
C ARG A 100 23.07 -15.81 5.50
N CYS A 101 21.85 -16.15 5.10
CA CYS A 101 21.62 -17.03 3.96
C CYS A 101 22.20 -16.39 2.67
N THR A 102 23.21 -17.02 2.09
CA THR A 102 23.65 -16.75 0.72
C THR A 102 22.75 -17.52 -0.24
N VAL A 103 22.09 -16.81 -1.15
CA VAL A 103 21.37 -17.40 -2.28
C VAL A 103 22.42 -17.80 -3.33
N GLN A 104 22.38 -19.06 -3.76
CA GLN A 104 23.21 -19.62 -4.83
C GLN A 104 22.46 -19.56 -6.16
#